data_AF-A0A4Q4CHH4-F1
#
_entry.id   AF-A0A4Q4CHH4-F1
#
_cell.length_a   1.000
_cell.length_b   1.000
_cell.length_c   1.000
_cell.angle_alpha   90.00
_cell.angle_beta   90.00
_cell.angle_gamma   90.00
#
_symmetry.space_group_name_H-M   'P 1'
#
loop_
_entity.id
_entity.type
_entity.pdbx_description
1 polymer ?
#
loop_
_entity_poly.entity_id
_entity_poly.type
_entity_poly.pdbx_seq_one_letter_code
_entity_poly.pdbx_strand_id
1 'polypeptide(L)' 'MTASSEAFSMVLDAAPTAALLLRPETQRVVAGNAEAAALLGCTAVDLAATWDSVLANSASLHPRLAEVRATTAAEVFDV' A
#
# COMPACT_ATOMS: atom_id res chain seq x y z
N MET A 1 -2.71 -4.23 22.37
CA MET A 1 -3.21 -3.93 21.00
C MET A 1 -2.31 -4.55 19.91
N THR A 2 -1.77 -5.76 20.08
CA THR A 2 -0.84 -6.38 19.10
C THR A 2 -1.53 -7.37 18.15
N ALA A 3 -2.56 -8.08 18.61
CA ALA A 3 -3.23 -9.12 17.84
C ALA A 3 -3.87 -8.64 16.51
N SER A 4 -4.35 -7.39 16.47
CA SER A 4 -5.01 -6.85 15.27
C SER A 4 -4.01 -6.50 14.14
N SER A 5 -2.78 -6.09 14.48
CA SER A 5 -1.77 -5.76 13.48
C SER A 5 -1.19 -7.01 12.80
N GLU A 6 -0.93 -8.06 13.56
CA GLU A 6 -0.43 -9.33 13.00
C GLU A 6 -1.47 -10.00 12.10
N ALA A 7 -2.75 -10.00 12.52
CA ALA A 7 -3.84 -10.53 11.71
C ALA A 7 -3.98 -9.77 10.37
N PHE A 8 -3.84 -8.43 10.39
CA PHE A 8 -3.89 -7.64 9.16
C PHE A 8 -2.72 -7.95 8.22
N SER A 9 -1.49 -8.08 8.74
CA SER A 9 -0.32 -8.48 7.94
C SER A 9 -0.53 -9.87 7.32
N MET A 10 -1.07 -10.84 8.07
CA MET A 10 -1.38 -12.16 7.53
C MET A 10 -2.40 -12.12 6.39
N VAL A 11 -3.45 -11.29 6.50
CA VAL A 11 -4.44 -11.12 5.43
C VAL A 11 -3.81 -10.44 4.21
N LEU A 12 -2.98 -9.43 4.42
CA LEU A 12 -2.28 -8.73 3.34
C LEU A 12 -1.34 -9.66 2.58
N ASP A 13 -0.55 -10.48 3.30
CA ASP A 13 0.37 -11.46 2.71
C ASP A 13 -0.34 -12.63 2.03
N ALA A 14 -1.56 -12.97 2.46
CA ALA A 14 -2.35 -14.02 1.82
C ALA A 14 -3.10 -13.54 0.56
N ALA A 15 -3.18 -12.24 0.33
CA ALA A 15 -3.92 -11.69 -0.80
C ALA A 15 -3.20 -12.00 -2.13
N PRO A 16 -3.86 -12.64 -3.11
CA PRO A 16 -3.24 -13.00 -4.39
C PRO A 16 -3.07 -11.81 -5.35
N THR A 17 -3.29 -10.59 -4.87
CA THR A 17 -3.26 -9.35 -5.64
C THR A 17 -2.21 -8.43 -5.02
N ALA A 18 -1.39 -7.79 -5.85
CA ALA A 18 -0.44 -6.78 -5.42
C ALA A 18 -1.14 -5.67 -4.61
N ALA A 19 -0.76 -5.50 -3.35
CA ALA A 19 -1.38 -4.56 -2.43
C ALA A 19 -0.33 -3.76 -1.65
N LEU A 20 -0.58 -2.45 -1.55
CA LEU A 20 0.19 -1.50 -0.75
C LEU A 20 -0.75 -0.76 0.20
N LEU A 21 -0.36 -0.71 1.47
CA LEU A 21 -0.98 0.16 2.45
C LEU A 21 -0.23 1.48 2.49
N LEU A 22 -0.91 2.58 2.17
CA LEU A 22 -0.30 3.90 2.08
C LEU A 22 -0.79 4.79 3.22
N ARG A 23 0.10 5.62 3.77
CA ARG A 23 -0.30 6.73 4.64
C ARG A 23 -1.02 7.78 3.79
N PRO A 24 -2.28 8.14 4.09
CA PRO A 24 -3.10 8.99 3.21
C PRO A 24 -2.49 10.37 2.92
N GLU A 25 -1.85 10.97 3.93
CA GLU A 25 -1.26 12.32 3.88
C GLU A 25 0.00 12.38 3.00
N THR A 26 0.85 11.35 3.10
CA THR A 26 2.20 11.36 2.51
C THR A 26 2.35 10.38 1.36
N GLN A 27 1.34 9.55 1.09
CA GLN A 27 1.37 8.44 0.12
C GLN A 27 2.55 7.47 0.32
N ARG A 28 3.14 7.45 1.52
CA ARG A 28 4.26 6.57 1.87
C ARG A 28 3.75 5.18 2.21
N VAL A 29 4.50 4.17 1.79
CA VAL A 29 4.21 2.77 2.12
C VAL A 29 4.35 2.57 3.63
N VAL A 30 3.30 1.99 4.23
CA VAL A 30 3.28 1.52 5.62
C VAL A 30 3.47 0.00 5.65
N ALA A 31 2.86 -0.70 4.69
CA ALA A 31 2.99 -2.14 4.50
C ALA A 31 2.70 -2.52 3.04
N GLY A 32 3.10 -3.71 2.62
CA GLY A 32 2.77 -4.27 1.32
C GLY A 32 3.07 -5.76 1.29
N ASN A 33 2.45 -6.48 0.35
CA ASN A 33 2.65 -7.92 0.20
C ASN A 33 3.76 -8.27 -0.81
N ALA A 34 4.10 -9.56 -0.89
CA ALA A 34 5.11 -10.08 -1.80
C ALA A 34 4.78 -9.80 -3.27
N GLU A 35 3.50 -9.78 -3.61
CA GLU A 35 2.93 -9.56 -4.93
C GLU A 35 3.17 -8.12 -5.39
N ALA A 36 3.06 -7.14 -4.48
CA ALA A 36 3.43 -5.76 -4.75
C ALA A 36 4.93 -5.61 -5.01
N ALA A 37 5.77 -6.30 -4.22
CA ALA A 37 7.22 -6.30 -4.44
C ALA A 37 7.59 -6.93 -5.79
N ALA A 38 6.97 -8.07 -6.12
CA ALA A 38 7.13 -8.76 -7.41
C ALA A 38 6.68 -7.88 -8.59
N LEU A 39 5.54 -7.20 -8.48
CA LEU A 39 5.03 -6.28 -9.50
C LEU A 39 6.00 -5.12 -9.76
N LEU A 40 6.61 -4.61 -8.69
CA LEU A 40 7.57 -3.51 -8.76
C LEU A 40 9.01 -3.98 -9.07
N GLY A 41 9.23 -5.29 -9.20
CA GLY A 41 10.54 -5.87 -9.49
C GLY A 41 11.57 -5.64 -8.38
N CYS A 42 11.14 -5.56 -7.13
CA CYS A 42 11.97 -5.26 -5.97
C CYS A 42 11.80 -6.30 -4.86
N THR A 43 12.63 -6.21 -3.82
CA THR A 43 12.45 -7.02 -2.60
C THR A 43 11.45 -6.36 -1.66
N ALA A 44 10.89 -7.12 -0.71
CA ALA A 44 10.02 -6.54 0.33
C ALA A 44 10.71 -5.45 1.15
N VAL A 45 12.03 -5.54 1.34
CA VAL A 45 12.83 -4.54 2.07
C VAL A 45 12.93 -3.23 1.29
N ASP A 46 13.05 -3.32 -0.03
CA ASP A 46 13.20 -2.16 -0.91
C ASP A 46 11.87 -1.55 -1.37
N LEU A 47 10.75 -2.15 -0.97
CA LEU A 47 9.41 -1.83 -1.47
C LEU A 47 9.05 -0.36 -1.28
N ALA A 48 9.33 0.20 -0.10
CA ALA A 48 9.04 1.59 0.21
C ALA A 48 9.86 2.56 -0.65
N ALA A 49 11.17 2.34 -0.78
CA ALA A 49 12.05 3.18 -1.59
C ALA A 49 11.73 3.08 -3.09
N THR A 50 11.35 1.89 -3.54
CA THR A 50 10.94 1.64 -4.93
C THR A 50 9.62 2.35 -5.23
N TRP A 51 8.64 2.28 -4.33
CA TRP A 51 7.38 3.02 -4.46
C TRP A 51 7.60 4.53 -4.49
N ASP A 52 8.43 5.08 -3.61
CA ASP A 52 8.75 6.51 -3.60
C ASP A 52 9.34 6.96 -4.95
N SER A 53 10.17 6.11 -5.56
CA SER A 53 10.73 6.34 -6.89
C SER A 53 9.65 6.29 -7.98
N VAL A 54 8.75 5.31 -7.94
CA VAL A 54 7.62 5.20 -8.88
C VAL A 54 6.71 6.42 -8.80
N LEU A 55 6.39 6.85 -7.57
CA LEU A 55 5.54 8.00 -7.32
C LEU A 55 6.17 9.29 -7.85
N ALA A 56 7.46 9.52 -7.54
CA ALA A 56 8.19 10.69 -8.01
C ALA A 56 8.32 10.77 -9.54
N ASN A 57 8.41 9.62 -10.22
CA ASN A 57 8.57 9.54 -11.67
C ASN A 57 7.23 9.46 -12.43
N SER A 58 6.09 9.49 -11.74
CA SER A 58 4.79 9.31 -12.38
C SER A 58 3.85 10.51 -12.18
N ALA A 59 3.76 11.32 -13.24
CA ALA A 59 2.85 12.47 -13.26
C ALA A 59 1.36 12.10 -13.17
N SER A 60 0.99 10.86 -13.53
CA SER A 60 -0.41 10.40 -13.57
C SER A 60 -0.84 9.67 -12.29
N LEU A 61 0.08 9.22 -11.43
CA LEU A 61 -0.29 8.48 -10.21
C LEU A 61 -0.82 9.40 -9.11
N HIS A 62 -0.21 10.57 -8.91
CA HIS A 62 -0.68 11.53 -7.90
C HIS A 62 -2.17 11.90 -8.03
N PRO A 63 -2.69 12.34 -9.20
CA PRO A 63 -4.10 12.68 -9.33
C PRO A 63 -5.01 11.45 -9.16
N ARG A 64 -4.59 10.27 -9.66
CA ARG A 64 -5.38 9.04 -9.52
C ARG A 64 -5.49 8.57 -8.07
N LEU A 65 -4.41 8.65 -7.30
CA LEU A 65 -4.44 8.33 -5.87
C LEU A 65 -5.29 9.32 -5.08
N ALA A 66 -5.27 10.61 -5.45
CA ALA A 66 -6.13 11.62 -4.85
C ALA A 66 -7.62 11.36 -5.14
N GLU A 67 -7.94 10.93 -6.36
CA GLU A 67 -9.30 10.55 -6.75
C GLU A 67 -9.81 9.33 -5.97
N VAL A 68 -9.02 8.25 -5.91
CA VAL A 68 -9.37 7.06 -5.12
C VAL A 68 -9.64 7.42 -3.65
N ARG A 69 -8.83 8.30 -3.06
CA ARG A 69 -9.05 8.79 -1.69
C ARG A 69 -10.34 9.60 -1.54
N ALA A 70 -10.73 10.36 -2.56
CA ALA A 70 -11.96 11.15 -2.53
C ALA A 70 -13.22 10.28 -2.73
N THR A 71 -13.11 9.18 -3.49
CA THR A 71 -14.23 8.27 -3.78
C THR A 71 -14.46 7.24 -2.69
N THR A 72 -13.41 6.81 -1.99
CA THR A 72 -13.53 5.81 -0.93
C THR A 72 -14.01 6.50 0.35
N ALA A 73 -15.31 6.44 0.64
CA ALA A 73 -15.78 6.72 2.00
C ALA A 73 -15.01 5.78 2.93
N ALA A 74 -14.41 6.30 4.00
CA ALA A 74 -13.63 5.49 4.93
C ALA A 74 -14.50 4.34 5.47
N GLU A 75 -14.33 3.14 4.94
CA GLU A 75 -14.89 1.93 5.54
C GLU A 75 -14.09 1.67 6.80
N VAL A 76 -14.69 2.03 7.93
CA VAL A 76 -14.17 1.68 9.25
C VAL A 76 -14.48 0.20 9.45
N PHE A 77 -13.46 -0.63 9.35
CA PHE A 77 -13.54 -2.02 9.80
C PHE A 77 -13.41 -2.01 11.33
N ASP A 78 -14.55 -1.97 12.03
CA ASP A 78 -14.60 -2.24 13.47
C ASP A 78 -14.32 -3.72 13.71
N VAL A 79 -13.34 -4.00 14.58
CA VAL A 79 -12.94 -5.35 15.06
C VAL A 79 -13.37 -5.57 16.50
#